data_AF-A0A352JSL8-F1
#
_entry.id   AF-A0A352JSL8-F1
#
_cell.length_a   1.000
_cell.length_b   1.000
_cell.length_c   1.000
_cell.angle_alpha   90.00
_cell.angle_beta   90.00
_cell.angle_gamma   90.00
#
_symmetry.space_group_name_H-M   'P 1'
#
loop_
_entity.id
_entity.type
_entity.pdbx_description
1 polymer ?
#
loop_
_entity_poly.entity_id
_entity_poly.type
_entity_poly.pdbx_seq_one_letter_code
_entity_poly.pdbx_strand_id
1 'polypeptide(L)'
;MPRVIHFEIQADDPERAVNFFKNVFGWKIDKWGPEEYWLATTGDDKEMGINGAIMRRNPMTSPTTNTIGVSSVDEYTAKIIANGGKIVMPKSVIPGII
;
A
#
# COMPACT_ATOMS: atom_id res chain seq x y z
N MET A 1 -18.52 -2.44 -6.49
CA MET A 1 -18.15 -1.30 -5.61
C MET A 1 -16.65 -1.37 -5.37
N PRO A 2 -15.92 -0.24 -5.48
CA PRO A 2 -14.51 -0.19 -5.09
C PRO A 2 -14.31 -0.60 -3.63
N ARG A 3 -13.15 -1.20 -3.33
CA ARG A 3 -12.77 -1.65 -1.98
C ARG A 3 -11.35 -1.22 -1.69
N VAL A 4 -11.00 -1.09 -0.42
CA VAL A 4 -9.58 -1.09 -0.03
C VAL A 4 -9.01 -2.47 -0.37
N ILE A 5 -7.87 -2.52 -1.04
CA ILE A 5 -7.24 -3.76 -1.50
C ILE A 5 -5.78 -3.91 -1.05
N HIS A 6 -5.16 -2.83 -0.60
CA HIS A 6 -3.77 -2.82 -0.15
C HIS A 6 -3.57 -1.72 0.87
N PHE A 7 -2.66 -1.94 1.81
CA PHE A 7 -2.21 -0.91 2.75
C PHE A 7 -0.68 -0.77 2.70
N GLU A 8 -0.18 0.39 3.11
CA GLU A 8 1.25 0.65 3.26
C GLU A 8 1.50 1.22 4.64
N ILE A 9 2.42 0.60 5.39
CA ILE A 9 2.91 1.07 6.68
C ILE A 9 4.25 1.74 6.46
N GLN A 10 4.38 2.98 6.90
CA GLN A 10 5.62 3.74 6.80
C GLN A 10 6.39 3.77 8.12
N ALA A 11 7.66 3.38 8.05
CA ALA A 11 8.55 3.32 9.20
C ALA A 11 9.88 4.04 8.93
N ASP A 12 10.44 4.66 9.98
CA ASP A 12 11.77 5.29 9.93
C ASP A 12 12.90 4.26 9.82
N ASP A 13 12.64 3.06 10.32
CA ASP A 13 13.47 1.86 10.15
C ASP A 13 12.56 0.72 9.67
N PRO A 14 12.44 0.53 8.34
CA PRO A 14 11.60 -0.51 7.76
C PRO A 14 12.01 -1.92 8.16
N GLU A 15 13.31 -2.21 8.27
CA GLU A 15 13.79 -3.56 8.62
C GLU A 15 13.39 -3.95 10.04
N ARG A 16 13.51 -3.01 11.00
CA ARG A 16 12.99 -3.22 12.35
C ARG A 16 11.49 -3.48 12.35
N ALA A 17 10.73 -2.74 11.55
CA ALA A 17 9.29 -2.96 11.42
C ALA A 17 8.97 -4.33 10.80
N VAL A 18 9.63 -4.71 9.71
CA VAL A 18 9.52 -6.03 9.08
C VAL A 18 9.73 -7.15 10.11
N ASN A 19 10.82 -7.07 10.87
CA ASN A 19 11.13 -8.07 11.91
C ASN A 19 10.06 -8.12 13.00
N PHE A 20 9.54 -6.96 13.41
CA PHE A 20 8.45 -6.89 14.37
C PHE A 20 7.19 -7.61 13.86
N PHE A 21 6.71 -7.30 12.66
CA PHE A 21 5.48 -7.90 12.13
C PHE A 21 5.64 -9.40 11.84
N LYS A 22 6.81 -9.84 11.38
CA LYS A 22 7.14 -11.27 11.26
C LYS A 22 7.05 -11.99 12.60
N ASN A 23 7.67 -11.45 13.64
CA ASN A 23 7.78 -12.14 14.94
C ASN A 23 6.49 -12.09 15.76
N VAL A 24 5.74 -11.00 15.71
CA VAL A 24 4.54 -10.81 16.54
C VAL A 24 3.31 -11.43 15.89
N PHE A 25 3.16 -11.29 14.57
CA PHE A 25 1.94 -11.70 13.86
C PHE A 25 2.15 -12.85 12.89
N GLY A 26 3.39 -13.31 12.70
CA GLY A 26 3.68 -14.42 11.77
C GLY A 26 3.50 -14.05 10.30
N TRP A 27 3.45 -12.76 9.96
CA TRP A 27 3.27 -12.33 8.56
C TRP A 27 4.45 -12.75 7.69
N LYS A 28 4.15 -13.16 6.45
CA LYS A 28 5.19 -13.36 5.43
C LYS A 28 5.50 -12.02 4.79
N ILE A 29 6.76 -11.60 4.85
CA ILE A 29 7.17 -10.27 4.37
C ILE A 29 8.48 -10.38 3.57
N ASP A 30 8.43 -9.98 2.31
CA ASP A 30 9.49 -10.14 1.32
C ASP A 30 9.84 -8.80 0.65
N LYS A 31 11.14 -8.54 0.46
CA LYS A 31 11.60 -7.31 -0.19
C LYS A 31 11.23 -7.33 -1.68
N TRP A 32 10.72 -6.23 -2.19
CA TRP A 32 10.28 -6.11 -3.59
C TRP A 32 11.12 -5.07 -4.33
N GLY A 33 11.99 -5.55 -5.22
CA GLY A 33 12.89 -4.70 -5.98
C GLY A 33 14.06 -4.14 -5.16
N PRO A 34 14.81 -3.18 -5.72
CA PRO A 34 15.98 -2.59 -5.06
C PRO A 34 15.61 -1.59 -3.96
N GLU A 35 14.41 -1.00 -4.04
CA GLU A 35 13.93 0.05 -3.14
C GLU A 35 13.64 -0.48 -1.72
N GLU A 36 13.52 0.44 -0.76
CA GLU A 36 13.07 0.15 0.61
C GLU A 36 11.55 -0.10 0.66
N TYR A 37 11.12 -1.17 -0.01
CA TYR A 37 9.73 -1.61 -0.11
C TYR A 37 9.62 -3.12 0.11
N TRP A 38 8.75 -3.54 1.02
CA TRP A 38 8.53 -4.94 1.36
C TRP A 38 7.05 -5.28 1.28
N LEU A 39 6.69 -6.30 0.51
CA LEU A 39 5.33 -6.81 0.42
C LEU A 39 5.03 -7.68 1.64
N ALA A 40 3.87 -7.44 2.26
CA ALA A 40 3.40 -8.16 3.43
C ALA A 40 2.15 -8.99 3.09
N THR A 41 2.28 -10.31 3.17
CA THR A 41 1.17 -11.26 3.15
C THR A 41 0.70 -11.51 4.57
N THR A 42 -0.53 -11.13 4.88
CA THR A 42 -1.05 -11.07 6.25
C THR A 42 -1.93 -12.26 6.65
N GLY A 43 -2.21 -13.16 5.72
CA GLY A 43 -3.07 -14.34 5.90
C GLY A 43 -3.11 -15.21 4.64
N ASP A 44 -3.87 -16.30 4.70
CA ASP A 44 -4.12 -17.17 3.54
C ASP A 44 -5.09 -16.48 2.56
N ASP A 45 -4.87 -16.64 1.25
CA ASP A 45 -5.70 -16.03 0.20
C ASP A 45 -7.18 -16.49 0.23
N LYS A 46 -7.49 -17.59 0.91
CA LYS A 46 -8.87 -18.08 1.12
C LYS A 46 -9.58 -17.38 2.27
N GLU A 47 -8.85 -16.69 3.13
CA GLU A 47 -9.43 -15.97 4.27
C GLU A 47 -9.77 -14.52 3.90
N MET A 48 -10.68 -13.93 4.66
CA MET A 48 -10.99 -12.51 4.50
C MET A 48 -9.83 -11.66 5.04
N GLY A 49 -9.36 -10.72 4.22
CA GLY A 49 -8.30 -9.79 4.59
C GLY A 49 -7.78 -9.04 3.38
N ILE A 50 -6.83 -8.14 3.62
CA ILE A 50 -6.04 -7.50 2.58
C ILE A 50 -4.56 -7.62 2.94
N ASN A 51 -3.74 -7.77 1.91
CA ASN A 51 -2.30 -7.71 2.03
C ASN A 51 -1.83 -6.24 2.00
N GLY A 52 -0.54 -6.02 2.21
CA GLY A 52 0.01 -4.68 2.25
C GLY A 52 1.49 -4.62 1.98
N ALA A 53 2.10 -3.54 2.43
CA ALA A 53 3.53 -3.35 2.36
C ALA A 53 4.06 -2.55 3.55
N ILE A 54 5.36 -2.66 3.78
CA ILE A 54 6.13 -1.80 4.68
C ILE A 54 7.15 -1.06 3.82
N MET A 55 7.32 0.24 4.08
CA MET A 55 8.28 1.06 3.36
C MET A 55 8.90 2.15 4.23
N ARG A 56 9.95 2.79 3.70
CA ARG A 56 10.57 3.96 4.33
C ARG A 56 9.58 5.11 4.48
N ARG A 57 9.59 5.75 5.66
CA ARG A 57 8.77 6.94 5.91
C ARG A 57 9.12 8.07 4.97
N ASN A 58 8.10 8.60 4.31
CA ASN A 58 8.13 9.86 3.60
C ASN A 58 7.40 10.92 4.45
N PRO A 59 8.10 11.97 4.93
CA PRO A 59 7.51 13.00 5.81
C PRO A 59 6.40 13.80 5.13
N MET A 60 6.29 13.75 3.80
CA MET A 60 5.25 14.43 3.03
C MET A 60 3.95 13.63 2.93
N THR A 61 3.93 12.39 3.41
CA THR A 61 2.79 11.47 3.29
C THR A 61 2.32 10.96 4.65
N SER A 62 1.09 10.45 4.69
CA SER A 62 0.53 9.83 5.89
C SER A 62 1.39 8.63 6.33
N PRO A 63 1.58 8.39 7.64
CA PRO A 63 2.23 7.18 8.16
C PRO A 63 1.60 5.86 7.70
N THR A 64 0.35 5.90 7.25
CA THR A 64 -0.34 4.77 6.65
C THR A 64 -1.14 5.23 5.44
N THR A 65 -1.00 4.51 4.33
CA THR A 65 -1.72 4.76 3.09
C THR A 65 -2.54 3.54 2.74
N ASN A 66 -3.79 3.75 2.31
CA ASN A 66 -4.64 2.68 1.79
C ASN A 66 -4.83 2.87 0.29
N THR A 67 -4.86 1.76 -0.45
CA THR A 67 -5.13 1.72 -1.88
C THR A 67 -6.53 1.20 -2.12
N ILE A 68 -7.32 1.96 -2.87
CA ILE A 68 -8.67 1.56 -3.29
C ILE A 68 -8.60 1.03 -4.73
N GLY A 69 -9.03 -0.21 -4.92
CA GLY A 69 -9.12 -0.84 -6.23
C GLY A 69 -10.29 -0.30 -7.04
N VAL A 70 -10.00 0.34 -8.17
CA VAL A 70 -10.99 0.94 -9.07
C VAL A 70 -10.84 0.41 -10.50
N SER A 71 -11.94 0.40 -11.25
CA SER A 71 -11.96 -0.04 -12.65
C SER A 71 -11.31 0.96 -13.63
N SER A 72 -11.19 2.23 -13.25
CA SER A 72 -10.55 3.28 -14.05
C SER A 72 -10.01 4.39 -13.16
N VAL A 73 -8.69 4.60 -13.18
CA VAL A 73 -8.07 5.69 -12.41
C VAL A 73 -8.57 7.06 -12.88
N ASP A 74 -8.77 7.24 -14.19
CA ASP A 74 -9.19 8.52 -14.76
C ASP A 74 -10.64 8.87 -14.37
N GLU A 75 -11.56 7.90 -14.46
CA GLU A 75 -12.96 8.09 -14.07
C GLU A 75 -13.08 8.42 -12.57
N TYR A 76 -12.36 7.69 -11.73
CA TYR A 76 -12.43 7.88 -10.28
C TYR A 76 -11.70 9.15 -9.83
N THR A 77 -10.62 9.55 -10.52
CA THR A 77 -9.97 10.85 -10.31
C THR A 77 -10.93 12.00 -10.57
N ALA A 78 -11.69 11.95 -11.66
CA ALA A 78 -12.72 12.95 -11.95
C ALA A 78 -13.80 13.00 -10.85
N LYS A 79 -14.27 11.84 -10.38
CA LYS A 79 -15.24 11.75 -9.26
C LYS A 79 -14.67 12.33 -7.97
N ILE A 80 -13.41 12.05 -7.63
CA ILE A 80 -12.74 12.57 -6.43
C ILE A 80 -12.72 14.10 -6.46
N ILE A 81 -12.29 14.70 -7.58
CA ILE A 81 -12.22 16.15 -7.75
C ILE A 81 -13.63 16.77 -7.65
N ALA A 82 -14.61 16.18 -8.34
CA ALA A 82 -15.99 16.66 -8.32
C ALA A 82 -16.63 16.64 -6.93
N ASN A 83 -16.10 15.85 -6.00
CA ASN A 83 -16.56 15.75 -4.61
C ASN A 83 -15.60 16.40 -3.60
N GLY A 84 -14.76 17.33 -4.05
CA GLY A 84 -13.90 18.15 -3.17
C GLY A 84 -12.59 17.49 -2.75
N GLY A 85 -12.26 16.32 -3.30
CA GLY A 85 -10.95 15.71 -3.13
C GLY A 85 -9.86 16.40 -3.95
N LYS A 86 -8.59 16.18 -3.57
CA LYS A 86 -7.42 16.74 -4.25
C LYS A 86 -6.49 15.65 -4.73
N ILE A 87 -6.01 15.79 -5.96
CA ILE A 87 -4.92 14.97 -6.48
C ILE A 87 -3.60 15.55 -5.97
N VAL A 88 -2.94 14.79 -5.10
CA VAL A 88 -1.65 15.16 -4.49
C VAL A 88 -0.46 14.52 -5.22
N MET A 89 -0.71 13.46 -5.99
CA MET A 89 0.27 12.78 -6.83
C MET A 89 -0.37 12.49 -8.19
N PRO A 90 0.27 12.85 -9.31
CA PRO A 90 -0.22 12.48 -10.63
C PRO A 90 -0.30 10.96 -10.82
N LYS A 91 -1.23 10.51 -11.67
CA LYS A 91 -1.30 9.11 -12.11
C LYS A 91 0.03 8.70 -12.72
N SER A 92 0.57 7.58 -12.25
CA SER A 92 1.79 6.96 -12.75
C SER A 92 1.59 5.45 -12.92
N VAL A 93 2.47 4.84 -13.72
CA VAL A 93 2.52 3.38 -13.87
C VAL A 93 3.43 2.82 -12.78
N ILE A 94 3.00 1.75 -12.12
CA ILE A 94 3.86 0.99 -11.20
C ILE A 94 4.61 -0.05 -12.05
N PRO A 95 5.95 0.05 -12.17
CA PRO A 95 6.72 -0.90 -12.97
C PRO A 95 6.53 -2.34 -12.46
N GLY A 96 6.29 -3.28 -13.37
CA GLY A 96 6.16 -4.70 -13.04
C GLY A 96 4.76 -5.15 -12.58
N ILE A 97 3.79 -4.24 -12.50
CA ILE A 97 2.37 -4.57 -12.35
C ILE A 97 1.64 -4.17 -13.63
N ILE A 98 1.07 -5.16 -14.33
CA ILE A 98 0.32 -5.00 -15.59
C ILE A 98 -1.17 -5.07 -15.28
#